data_AF-A0A966W897-F1
#
_entry.id   AF-A0A966W897-F1
#
_cell.length_a   1.000
_cell.length_b   1.000
_cell.length_c   1.000
_cell.angle_alpha   90.00
_cell.angle_beta   90.00
_cell.angle_gamma   90.00
#
_symmetry.space_group_name_H-M   'P 1'
#
loop_
_entity.id
_entity.type
_entity.pdbx_description
1 polymer ?
#
loop_
_entity_poly.entity_id
_entity_poly.type
_entity_poly.pdbx_seq_one_letter_code
_entity_poly.pdbx_strand_id
1 'polypeptide(L)' 'MANAPAPQGSPTLKALVAFTPLAGALVLPVAVPLLMVRVSIGAGVLAAVVLSSLWFAAMLRTSELPEHG' A
#
# COMPACT_ATOMS: atom_id res chain seq x y z
N MET A 1 32.15 -9.21 20.58
CA MET A 1 31.50 -8.07 19.91
C MET A 1 30.00 -8.24 20.06
N ALA A 2 29.35 -7.41 20.88
CA ALA A 2 27.93 -7.52 21.19
C ALA A 2 27.10 -6.97 20.03
N ASN A 3 26.18 -7.79 19.51
CA ASN A 3 25.28 -7.42 18.42
C ASN A 3 24.21 -6.48 18.99
N ALA A 4 24.12 -5.24 18.49
CA ALA A 4 23.08 -4.31 18.90
C ALA A 4 21.71 -4.83 18.43
N PRO A 5 20.67 -4.85 19.27
CA PRO A 5 19.33 -5.22 18.82
C PRO A 5 18.84 -4.19 17.79
N ALA A 6 18.48 -4.66 16.60
CA ALA A 6 17.90 -3.84 15.54
C ALA A 6 16.69 -3.04 16.08
N PRO A 7 16.46 -1.81 15.60
CA PRO A 7 15.32 -1.00 16.03
C PRO A 7 14.02 -1.73 15.72
N GLN A 8 13.33 -2.15 16.77
CA GLN A 8 12.05 -2.85 16.67
C GLN A 8 10.96 -1.82 16.38
N GLY A 9 10.80 -1.48 15.09
CA GLY A 9 9.67 -0.67 14.63
C GLY A 9 8.35 -1.24 15.17
N SER A 10 7.51 -0.37 15.72
CA SER A 10 6.35 -0.72 16.53
C SER A 10 5.48 -1.82 15.86
N PRO A 11 5.14 -2.92 16.54
CA PRO A 11 4.42 -4.06 15.95
C PRO A 11 3.10 -3.66 15.31
N THR A 12 2.46 -2.63 15.84
CA THR A 12 1.23 -2.02 15.30
C THR A 12 1.44 -1.39 13.91
N LEU A 13 2.58 -0.74 13.68
CA LEU A 13 2.93 -0.15 12.37
C LEU A 13 3.15 -1.24 11.31
N LYS A 14 3.85 -2.32 11.68
CA LYS A 14 4.05 -3.47 10.78
C LYS A 14 2.72 -4.14 10.41
N ALA A 15 1.83 -4.34 11.38
CA ALA A 15 0.51 -4.89 11.15
C ALA A 15 -0.35 -3.98 10.25
N LEU A 16 -0.35 -2.67 10.48
CA LEU A 16 -1.04 -1.70 9.63
C LEU A 16 -0.53 -1.73 8.19
N VAL A 17 0.78 -1.71 7.98
CA VAL A 17 1.40 -1.77 6.64
C VAL A 17 1.09 -3.09 5.93
N ALA A 18 0.94 -4.20 6.64
CA ALA A 18 0.55 -5.49 6.05
C ALA A 18 -0.95 -5.58 5.74
N PHE A 19 -1.80 -4.96 6.55
CA PHE A 19 -3.26 -4.96 6.33
C PHE A 19 -3.67 -4.08 5.16
N THR A 20 -2.91 -3.00 4.96
CA THR A 20 -3.02 -2.05 3.87
C THR A 20 -3.11 -2.80 2.52
N PRO A 21 -2.10 -3.55 2.01
CA PRO A 21 -2.15 -4.26 0.72
C PRO A 21 -3.29 -5.28 0.62
N LEU A 22 -3.65 -5.95 1.72
CA LEU A 22 -4.80 -6.86 1.75
C LEU A 22 -6.13 -6.11 1.51
N ALA A 23 -6.33 -4.97 2.16
CA ALA A 23 -7.52 -4.15 1.95
C ALA A 23 -7.60 -3.65 0.50
N GLY A 24 -6.49 -3.19 -0.06
CA GLY A 24 -6.41 -2.81 -1.48
C GLY A 24 -6.77 -3.96 -2.42
N ALA A 25 -6.21 -5.15 -2.19
CA ALA A 25 -6.43 -6.33 -3.03
C ALA A 25 -7.89 -6.82 -3.01
N LEU A 26 -8.63 -6.62 -1.91
CA LEU A 26 -10.03 -7.03 -1.80
C LEU A 26 -11.01 -5.95 -2.26
N VAL A 27 -10.71 -4.67 -1.97
CA VAL A 27 -11.63 -3.55 -2.24
C VAL A 27 -11.55 -3.07 -3.69
N LEU A 28 -10.36 -2.94 -4.28
CA LEU A 28 -10.21 -2.43 -5.66
C LEU A 28 -10.95 -3.27 -6.72
N PRO A 29 -10.90 -4.61 -6.71
CA PRO A 29 -11.58 -5.42 -7.72
C PRO A 29 -13.10 -5.29 -7.70
N VAL A 30 -13.68 -4.87 -6.57
CA VAL A 30 -15.12 -4.64 -6.42
C VAL A 30 -15.46 -3.19 -6.70
N ALA A 31 -14.69 -2.25 -6.15
CA ALA A 31 -14.93 -0.82 -6.29
C ALA A 31 -14.75 -0.33 -7.73
N VAL A 32 -13.76 -0.84 -8.46
CA VAL A 32 -13.47 -0.40 -9.83
C VAL A 32 -14.60 -0.74 -10.80
N PRO A 33 -15.08 -2.01 -10.91
CA PRO A 33 -16.23 -2.32 -11.76
C PRO A 33 -17.51 -1.57 -11.34
N LEU A 34 -17.71 -1.38 -10.03
CA LEU A 34 -18.86 -0.60 -9.55
C LEU A 34 -18.79 0.85 -10.07
N LEU A 35 -17.61 1.47 -10.03
CA LEU A 35 -17.40 2.82 -10.53
C LEU A 35 -17.53 2.88 -12.06
N MET A 36 -17.09 1.85 -12.77
CA MET A 36 -17.26 1.71 -14.21
C MET A 36 -18.73 1.65 -14.62
N VAL A 37 -19.55 0.91 -13.87
CA VAL A 37 -20.99 0.74 -14.15
C VAL A 37 -21.80 1.97 -13.72
N ARG A 38 -21.42 2.63 -12.63
CA ARG A 38 -22.21 3.72 -12.03
C ARG A 38 -21.85 5.12 -12.54
N VAL A 39 -20.61 5.33 -13.00
CA VAL A 39 -20.12 6.66 -13.40
C VAL A 39 -19.63 6.64 -14.84
N SER A 40 -18.52 5.96 -15.10
CA SER A 40 -18.00 5.70 -16.44
C SER A 40 -16.79 4.78 -16.37
N ILE A 41 -16.49 4.10 -17.49
CA ILE A 41 -15.27 3.27 -17.60
C ILE A 41 -14.02 4.10 -17.30
N GLY A 42 -13.93 5.31 -17.86
CA GLY A 42 -12.79 6.21 -17.65
C GLY A 42 -12.58 6.59 -16.18
N ALA A 43 -13.67 6.87 -15.44
CA ALA A 43 -13.58 7.16 -14.01
C ALA A 43 -13.09 5.95 -13.21
N GLY A 44 -13.57 4.74 -13.53
CA GLY A 44 -13.10 3.48 -12.95
C GLY A 44 -11.61 3.25 -13.14
N VAL A 45 -11.13 3.39 -14.38
CA VAL A 45 -9.71 3.22 -14.72
C VAL A 45 -8.84 4.27 -14.03
N LEU A 46 -9.23 5.56 -14.09
CA LEU A 46 -8.47 6.63 -13.46
C LEU A 46 -8.36 6.44 -11.95
N ALA A 47 -9.45 6.08 -11.28
CA ALA A 47 -9.45 5.79 -9.85
C ALA A 47 -8.50 4.64 -9.50
N ALA A 48 -8.54 3.54 -10.26
CA ALA A 48 -7.65 2.41 -10.07
C ALA A 48 -6.17 2.81 -10.17
N VAL A 49 -5.83 3.58 -11.21
CA VAL A 49 -4.46 4.04 -11.45
C VAL A 49 -4.00 4.98 -10.33
N VAL A 50 -4.76 6.05 -10.05
CA VAL A 50 -4.37 7.07 -9.06
C VAL A 50 -4.23 6.46 -7.67
N LEU A 51 -5.19 5.64 -7.22
CA LEU A 51 -5.15 5.04 -5.90
C LEU A 51 -3.98 4.05 -5.76
N SER A 52 -3.74 3.23 -6.79
CA SER A 52 -2.61 2.28 -6.79
C SER A 52 -1.26 2.99 -6.81
N SER A 53 -1.13 4.05 -7.60
CA SER A 53 0.11 4.85 -7.66
C SER A 53 0.40 5.57 -6.35
N LEU A 54 -0.61 6.20 -5.73
CA LEU A 54 -0.44 6.90 -4.46
C LEU A 54 0.00 5.94 -3.35
N TRP A 55 -0.58 4.75 -3.35
CA TRP A 55 -0.22 3.69 -2.43
C TRP A 55 1.18 3.16 -2.63
N PHE A 56 1.56 2.89 -3.88
CA PHE A 56 2.90 2.46 -4.22
C PHE A 56 3.93 3.49 -3.79
N ALA A 57 3.67 4.78 -4.02
CA ALA A 57 4.52 5.87 -3.53
C ALA A 57 4.63 5.90 -1.99
N ALA A 58 3.53 5.63 -1.27
CA ALA A 58 3.56 5.52 0.19
C ALA A 58 4.39 4.32 0.67
N MET A 59 4.29 3.16 0.01
CA MET A 59 5.14 2.00 0.28
C MET A 59 6.61 2.28 0.01
N LEU A 60 6.94 2.95 -1.10
CA LEU A 60 8.31 3.36 -1.41
C LEU A 60 8.88 4.31 -0.35
N ARG A 61 8.08 5.27 0.14
CA ARG A 61 8.50 6.15 1.24
C ARG A 61 8.72 5.44 2.57
N THR A 62 8.05 4.32 2.79
CA THR A 62 8.17 3.51 4.01
C THR A 62 9.30 2.49 3.91
N SER A 63 9.79 2.23 2.69
CA SER A 63 10.89 1.29 2.47
C SER A 63 12.20 1.95 2.88
N GLU A 64 12.57 1.79 4.15
CA GLU A 64 13.92 2.05 4.64
C GLU A 64 14.87 1.09 3.89
N LEU A 65 15.61 1.60 2.90
CA LEU A 65 16.68 0.87 2.23
C LEU A 65 17.71 0.45 3.30
N PRO A 66 18.03 -0.84 3.48
CA PRO A 66 19.07 -1.24 4.41
C PRO A 66 20.40 -0.60 3.97
N GLU A 67 20.88 0.37 4.73
CA GLU A 67 22.25 0.86 4.60
C GLU A 67 23.17 -0.30 4.95
N HIS A 68 23.77 -0.89 3.92
CA HIS A 68 24.85 -1.85 4.10
C HIS A 68 26.09 -1.06 4.50
N GLY A 69 26.34 -0.95 5.80
CA GLY A 69 27.57 -0.46 6.41
C GLY A 69 28.15 -1.53 7.33
#